data_AF-A0A962XFF9-F1
#
_entry.id   AF-A0A962XFF9-F1
#
_cell.length_a   1.000
_cell.length_b   1.000
_cell.length_c   1.000
_cell.angle_alpha   90.00
_cell.angle_beta   90.00
_cell.angle_gamma   90.00
#
_symmetry.space_group_name_H-M   'P 1'
#
loop_
_entity.id
_entity.type
_entity.pdbx_description
1 polymer ?
#
loop_
_entity_poly.entity_id
_entity_poly.type
_entity_poly.pdbx_seq_one_letter_code
_entity_poly.pdbx_strand_id
1 'polypeptide(L)'
;RNFCNKLWNASRFVLMNTEGQDCALPGSAGHEQLERSLADRWILSRLQKTKQAVTDAIEGYRFDQAAQAIYEFTWNEYCDWYLELCKPVLNNAEASEAAKRGTRRTLISVLESLLRLTHPVMPFITEEIWQKVAPLTGRIAASDDIRSSIMQQPFPTFRAPLVDEAAETEMQWVMQFILGIRKIKGEMNIAPGKPVPVLLADSNDQDRVNAGKHRAFLDFLARTESITVLEPGDAGPESATALVGNMKILIPLAGLIDKDAELARLDKEIGRLQQDIERTGKKLQNPSFVDKAPEAVVQKERDKLEQAQAALADLSAQAEKIKAL
;
A
#
# COMPACT_ATOMS: atom_id res chain seq x y z
N ARG A 1 8.38 -8.65 16.77
CA ARG A 1 9.63 -8.67 15.97
C ARG A 1 9.45 -8.02 14.58
N ASN A 2 8.65 -8.60 13.68
CA ASN A 2 8.51 -8.07 12.31
C ASN A 2 7.98 -6.63 12.27
N PHE A 3 7.01 -6.30 13.12
CA PHE A 3 6.51 -4.92 13.28
C PHE A 3 7.61 -3.94 13.69
N CYS A 4 8.42 -4.28 14.71
CA CYS A 4 9.53 -3.44 15.17
C CYS A 4 10.53 -3.17 14.04
N ASN A 5 10.87 -4.20 13.24
CA ASN A 5 11.74 -4.04 12.08
C ASN A 5 11.12 -3.12 11.01
N LYS A 6 9.81 -3.24 10.75
CA LYS A 6 9.09 -2.38 9.81
C LYS A 6 9.11 -0.92 10.28
N LEU A 7 8.81 -0.66 11.55
CA LEU A 7 8.87 0.68 12.16
C LEU A 7 10.29 1.26 12.06
N TRP A 8 11.31 0.49 12.42
CA TRP A 8 12.71 0.92 12.30
C TRP A 8 13.10 1.29 10.86
N ASN A 9 12.74 0.46 9.89
CA ASN A 9 13.03 0.71 8.48
C ASN A 9 12.28 1.94 7.95
N ALA A 10 11.01 2.12 8.33
CA ALA A 10 10.23 3.31 8.00
C ALA A 10 10.91 4.57 8.54
N SER A 11 11.36 4.54 9.80
CA SER A 11 12.06 5.67 10.41
C SER A 11 13.39 5.99 9.74
N ARG A 12 14.18 4.98 9.36
CA ARG A 12 15.41 5.20 8.59
C ARG A 12 15.13 5.87 7.25
N PHE A 13 14.09 5.45 6.53
CA PHE A 13 13.69 6.10 5.29
C PHE A 13 13.30 7.56 5.52
N VAL A 14 12.51 7.85 6.55
CA VAL A 14 12.10 9.23 6.86
C VAL A 14 13.30 10.11 7.22
N LEU A 15 14.18 9.65 8.11
CA LEU A 15 15.38 10.40 8.52
C LEU A 15 16.29 10.70 7.32
N MET A 16 16.53 9.71 6.45
CA MET A 16 17.33 9.88 5.22
C MET A 16 16.77 10.98 4.29
N ASN A 17 15.47 11.24 4.32
CA ASN A 17 14.81 12.25 3.47
C ASN A 17 14.56 13.60 4.18
N THR A 18 14.87 13.71 5.48
CA THR A 18 14.53 14.89 6.31
C THR A 18 15.72 15.47 7.06
N GLU A 19 16.70 14.67 7.46
CA GLU A 19 17.94 15.16 8.07
C GLU A 19 18.72 16.06 7.11
N GLY A 20 19.12 17.24 7.58
CA GLY A 20 19.80 18.24 6.76
C GLY A 20 18.94 18.88 5.66
N GLN A 21 17.62 18.63 5.65
CA GLN A 21 16.69 19.18 4.69
C GLN A 21 15.73 20.19 5.34
N ASP A 22 15.19 21.11 4.55
CA ASP A 22 14.14 22.00 5.01
C ASP A 22 12.82 21.22 5.22
N CYS A 23 12.47 21.04 6.49
CA CYS A 23 11.24 20.37 6.94
C CYS A 23 10.14 21.36 7.36
N ALA A 24 10.24 22.64 6.95
CA ALA A 24 9.24 23.68 7.20
C ALA A 24 8.80 23.76 8.68
N LEU A 25 9.79 23.83 9.58
CA LEU A 25 9.57 23.95 11.02
C LEU A 25 8.67 25.15 11.33
N PRO A 26 7.77 25.06 12.33
CA PRO A 26 6.94 26.21 12.74
C PRO A 26 7.80 27.45 13.00
N GLY A 27 7.42 28.59 12.41
CA GLY A 27 8.17 29.85 12.52
C GLY A 27 9.36 30.01 11.57
N SER A 28 9.66 29.03 10.72
CA SER A 28 10.61 29.18 9.62
C SER A 28 9.97 29.83 8.39
N ALA A 29 10.74 30.49 7.54
CA ALA A 29 10.26 31.03 6.26
C ALA A 29 9.65 29.94 5.35
N GLY A 30 10.15 28.70 5.46
CA GLY A 30 9.60 27.55 4.74
C GLY A 30 8.21 27.10 5.21
N HIS A 31 7.77 27.51 6.41
CA HIS A 31 6.47 27.14 6.97
C HIS A 31 5.30 27.74 6.21
N GLU A 32 5.42 29.01 5.81
CA GLU A 32 4.38 29.73 5.06
C GLU A 32 4.33 29.31 3.59
N GLN A 33 5.36 28.61 3.11
CA GLN A 33 5.55 28.23 1.72
C GLN A 33 5.58 26.71 1.54
N LEU A 34 4.80 25.96 2.31
CA LEU A 34 4.67 24.51 2.13
C LEU A 34 3.42 24.19 1.30
N GLU A 35 3.56 23.23 0.40
CA GLU A 35 2.46 22.71 -0.42
C GLU A 35 2.26 21.23 -0.09
N ARG A 36 1.03 20.84 0.24
CA ARG A 36 0.70 19.44 0.56
C ARG A 36 0.06 18.77 -0.64
N SER A 37 0.63 17.65 -1.08
CA SER A 37 0.04 16.78 -2.07
C SER A 37 -1.25 16.12 -1.56
N LEU A 38 -1.98 15.44 -2.45
CA LEU A 38 -3.10 14.59 -2.07
C LEU A 38 -2.67 13.53 -1.04
N ALA A 39 -1.54 12.86 -1.26
CA ALA A 39 -1.02 11.84 -0.35
C ALA A 39 -0.72 12.42 1.05
N ASP A 40 -0.18 13.64 1.12
CA ASP A 40 0.11 14.32 2.39
C ASP A 40 -1.18 14.66 3.16
N ARG A 41 -2.20 15.18 2.47
CA ARG A 41 -3.50 15.47 3.07
C ARG A 41 -4.19 14.20 3.55
N TRP A 42 -4.18 13.15 2.72
CA TRP A 42 -4.74 11.85 3.03
C TRP A 42 -4.14 11.27 4.32
N ILE A 43 -2.82 11.13 4.40
CA ILE A 43 -2.20 10.49 5.58
C ILE A 43 -2.40 11.29 6.87
N LEU A 44 -2.50 12.63 6.77
CA LEU A 44 -2.79 13.49 7.92
C LEU A 44 -4.22 13.28 8.43
N SER A 45 -5.18 13.10 7.52
CA SER A 45 -6.56 12.77 7.85
C SER A 45 -6.65 11.40 8.53
N ARG A 46 -6.03 10.39 7.90
CA ARG A 46 -5.95 9.03 8.44
C ARG A 46 -5.34 8.98 9.83
N LEU A 47 -4.25 9.71 10.06
CA LEU A 47 -3.62 9.84 11.36
C LEU A 47 -4.60 10.37 12.43
N GLN A 48 -5.52 11.28 12.09
CA GLN A 48 -6.52 11.73 13.08
C GLN A 48 -7.47 10.59 13.45
N LYS A 49 -7.98 9.84 12.47
CA LYS A 49 -8.86 8.69 12.73
C LYS A 49 -8.15 7.63 13.57
N THR A 50 -6.86 7.38 13.31
CA THR A 50 -6.02 6.49 14.15
C THR A 50 -5.86 7.01 15.58
N LYS A 51 -5.60 8.31 15.78
CA LYS A 51 -5.52 8.88 17.14
C LYS A 51 -6.82 8.68 17.91
N GLN A 52 -7.97 8.90 17.26
CA GLN A 52 -9.27 8.70 17.89
C GLN A 52 -9.45 7.24 18.28
N ALA A 53 -9.25 6.31 17.34
CA ALA A 53 -9.41 4.87 17.58
C ALA A 53 -8.48 4.35 18.70
N VAL A 54 -7.23 4.80 18.73
CA VAL A 54 -6.26 4.43 19.78
C VAL A 54 -6.67 5.01 21.14
N THR A 55 -7.13 6.27 21.17
CA THR A 55 -7.57 6.92 22.40
C THR A 55 -8.79 6.19 22.98
N ASP A 56 -9.83 5.96 22.16
CA ASP A 56 -11.05 5.26 22.59
C ASP A 56 -10.73 3.85 23.11
N ALA A 57 -9.83 3.14 22.41
CA ALA A 57 -9.41 1.81 22.82
C ALA A 57 -8.64 1.81 24.15
N ILE A 58 -7.73 2.78 24.36
CA ILE A 58 -7.00 2.92 25.63
C ILE A 58 -7.95 3.28 26.78
N GLU A 59 -8.86 4.24 26.57
CA GLU A 59 -9.86 4.64 27.57
C GLU A 59 -10.82 3.49 27.91
N GLY A 60 -11.14 2.65 26.92
CA GLY A 60 -11.92 1.42 27.10
C GLY A 60 -11.13 0.22 27.63
N TYR A 61 -9.85 0.37 27.98
CA TYR A 61 -8.94 -0.72 28.40
C TYR A 61 -8.77 -1.85 27.36
N ARG A 62 -9.04 -1.56 26.09
CA ARG A 62 -8.89 -2.46 24.93
C ARG A 62 -7.53 -2.27 24.26
N PHE A 63 -6.48 -2.60 24.99
CA PHE A 63 -5.09 -2.49 24.48
C PHE A 63 -4.85 -3.35 23.23
N ASP A 64 -5.61 -4.44 23.05
CA ASP A 64 -5.62 -5.25 21.84
C ASP A 64 -6.11 -4.45 20.63
N GLN A 65 -7.19 -3.67 20.77
CA GLN A 65 -7.72 -2.82 19.70
C GLN A 65 -6.82 -1.61 19.43
N ALA A 66 -6.22 -1.02 20.47
CA ALA A 66 -5.24 0.04 20.31
C ALA A 66 -4.02 -0.45 19.50
N ALA A 67 -3.48 -1.61 19.85
CA ALA A 67 -2.36 -2.23 19.13
C ALA A 67 -2.72 -2.56 17.68
N GLN A 68 -3.94 -3.06 17.42
CA GLN A 68 -4.42 -3.34 16.08
C GLN A 68 -4.54 -2.06 15.23
N ALA A 69 -5.12 -0.98 15.78
CA ALA A 69 -5.24 0.30 15.07
C ALA A 69 -3.88 0.92 14.74
N ILE A 70 -2.90 0.83 15.66
CA ILE A 70 -1.51 1.24 15.43
C ILE A 70 -0.88 0.39 14.33
N TYR A 71 -1.09 -0.93 14.37
CA TYR A 71 -0.56 -1.85 13.39
C TYR A 71 -1.07 -1.53 11.98
N GLU A 72 -2.40 -1.42 11.83
CA GLU A 72 -3.06 -1.15 10.55
C GLU A 72 -2.61 0.17 9.95
N PHE A 73 -2.59 1.26 10.75
CA PHE A 73 -2.12 2.55 10.26
C PHE A 73 -0.64 2.51 9.87
N THR A 74 0.22 1.93 10.71
CA THR A 74 1.67 1.90 10.44
C THR A 74 1.96 1.09 9.19
N TRP A 75 1.40 -0.11 9.09
CA TRP A 75 1.75 -1.06 8.05
C TRP A 75 1.02 -0.73 6.75
N ASN A 76 -0.31 -0.73 6.81
CA ASN A 76 -1.14 -0.72 5.63
C ASN A 76 -1.32 0.67 5.05
N GLU A 77 -1.22 1.74 5.85
CA GLU A 77 -1.44 3.10 5.37
C GLU A 77 -0.12 3.88 5.24
N TYR A 78 0.64 4.01 6.33
CA TYR A 78 1.87 4.80 6.32
C TYR A 78 2.96 4.13 5.48
N CYS A 79 3.31 2.87 5.77
CA CYS A 79 4.43 2.23 5.09
C CYS A 79 4.10 1.76 3.67
N ASP A 80 2.99 1.06 3.47
CA ASP A 80 2.69 0.42 2.19
C ASP A 80 2.21 1.43 1.13
N TRP A 81 1.63 2.56 1.56
CA TRP A 81 1.17 3.62 0.67
C TRP A 81 1.93 4.92 0.82
N TYR A 82 1.87 5.59 1.98
CA TYR A 82 2.36 6.96 2.06
C TYR A 82 3.87 7.09 1.77
N LEU A 83 4.70 6.19 2.31
CA LEU A 83 6.14 6.18 2.02
C LEU A 83 6.47 5.91 0.55
N GLU A 84 5.58 5.26 -0.19
CA GLU A 84 5.74 5.05 -1.64
C GLU A 84 5.22 6.26 -2.43
N LEU A 85 4.09 6.84 -2.00
CA LEU A 85 3.43 7.98 -2.64
C LEU A 85 4.21 9.30 -2.47
N CYS A 86 5.08 9.41 -1.47
CA CYS A 86 5.91 10.60 -1.31
C CYS A 86 7.14 10.61 -2.24
N LYS A 87 7.58 9.45 -2.74
CA LYS A 87 8.80 9.30 -3.56
C LYS A 87 8.77 10.11 -4.87
N PRO A 88 7.66 10.20 -5.62
CA PRO A 88 7.58 11.05 -6.81
C PRO A 88 7.91 12.52 -6.54
N VAL A 89 7.57 13.03 -5.36
CA VAL A 89 7.89 14.42 -4.98
C VAL A 89 9.36 14.52 -4.54
N LEU A 90 9.82 13.60 -3.68
CA LEU A 90 11.17 13.67 -3.10
C LEU A 90 12.30 13.37 -4.09
N ASN A 91 12.05 12.46 -5.05
CA ASN A 91 13.06 12.02 -6.00
C ASN A 91 13.05 12.82 -7.32
N ASN A 92 12.08 13.72 -7.50
CA ASN A 92 11.98 14.54 -8.70
C ASN A 92 12.75 15.85 -8.51
N ALA A 93 13.79 16.05 -9.32
CA ALA A 93 14.58 17.29 -9.31
C ALA A 93 13.72 18.52 -9.63
N GLU A 94 12.71 18.37 -10.49
CA GLU A 94 11.81 19.42 -10.94
C GLU A 94 10.63 19.70 -9.97
N ALA A 95 10.49 18.90 -8.91
CA ALA A 95 9.48 19.18 -7.90
C ALA A 95 9.78 20.51 -7.17
N SER A 96 8.76 21.32 -6.97
CA SER A 96 8.91 22.60 -6.27
C SER A 96 9.44 22.40 -4.85
N GLU A 97 10.26 23.34 -4.37
CA GLU A 97 10.75 23.28 -2.99
C GLU A 97 9.60 23.37 -1.97
N ALA A 98 8.48 24.02 -2.33
CA ALA A 98 7.28 24.05 -1.51
C ALA A 98 6.64 22.66 -1.35
N ALA A 99 6.56 21.88 -2.43
CA ALA A 99 6.06 20.51 -2.40
C ALA A 99 7.01 19.60 -1.60
N LYS A 100 8.33 19.68 -1.83
CA LYS A 100 9.33 18.92 -1.05
C LYS A 100 9.23 19.24 0.44
N ARG A 101 9.12 20.53 0.82
CA ARG A 101 8.89 20.95 2.21
C ARG A 101 7.62 20.36 2.80
N GLY A 102 6.49 20.44 2.09
CA GLY A 102 5.21 19.92 2.56
C GLY A 102 5.23 18.40 2.77
N THR A 103 5.85 17.67 1.85
CA THR A 103 6.04 16.21 1.97
C THR A 103 6.97 15.84 3.13
N ARG A 104 8.15 16.49 3.25
CA ARG A 104 9.09 16.26 4.37
C ARG A 104 8.46 16.57 5.72
N ARG A 105 7.78 17.71 5.83
CA ARG A 105 7.05 18.12 7.04
C ARG A 105 6.01 17.08 7.43
N THR A 106 5.28 16.56 6.45
CA THR A 106 4.22 15.58 6.69
C THR A 106 4.81 14.23 7.11
N LEU A 107 5.81 13.72 6.41
CA LEU A 107 6.55 12.50 6.76
C LEU A 107 7.01 12.51 8.22
N ILE A 108 7.77 13.53 8.62
CA ILE A 108 8.36 13.58 9.96
C ILE A 108 7.30 13.80 11.05
N SER A 109 6.26 14.62 10.78
CA SER A 109 5.20 14.90 11.75
C SER A 109 4.30 13.69 12.01
N VAL A 110 4.02 12.91 10.97
CA VAL A 110 3.24 11.66 11.08
C VAL A 110 4.05 10.61 11.83
N LEU A 111 5.33 10.42 11.48
CA LEU A 111 6.19 9.48 12.19
C LEU A 111 6.30 9.82 13.68
N GLU A 112 6.54 11.09 14.01
CA GLU A 112 6.65 11.55 15.40
C GLU A 112 5.37 11.24 16.20
N SER A 113 4.20 11.52 15.62
CA SER A 113 2.92 11.24 16.28
C SER A 113 2.68 9.73 16.43
N LEU A 114 3.05 8.95 15.42
CA LEU A 114 2.95 7.50 15.45
C LEU A 114 3.83 6.89 16.55
N LEU A 115 5.06 7.39 16.73
CA LEU A 115 5.95 6.92 17.80
C LEU A 115 5.33 7.16 19.18
N ARG A 116 4.73 8.35 19.40
CA ARG A 116 4.03 8.64 20.66
C ARG A 116 2.79 7.77 20.88
N LEU A 117 1.99 7.50 19.83
CA LEU A 117 0.86 6.56 19.93
C LEU A 117 1.33 5.14 20.29
N THR A 118 2.49 4.74 19.78
CA THR A 118 3.03 3.38 19.90
C THR A 118 3.79 3.14 21.20
N HIS A 119 4.26 4.20 21.86
CA HIS A 119 5.11 4.12 23.03
C HIS A 119 4.55 3.29 24.20
N PRO A 120 3.23 3.36 24.54
CA PRO A 120 2.67 2.54 25.60
C PRO A 120 2.83 1.02 25.39
N VAL A 121 3.00 0.57 24.14
CA VAL A 121 3.11 -0.85 23.78
C VAL A 121 4.55 -1.26 23.49
N MET A 122 5.36 -0.36 22.91
CA MET A 122 6.74 -0.66 22.50
C MET A 122 7.71 0.46 22.92
N PRO A 123 7.98 0.61 24.23
CA PRO A 123 8.61 1.81 24.77
C PRO A 123 10.06 1.99 24.31
N PHE A 124 10.87 0.94 24.30
CA PHE A 124 12.31 1.07 24.04
C PHE A 124 12.64 1.47 22.60
N ILE A 125 12.00 0.84 21.61
CA ILE A 125 12.27 1.16 20.20
C ILE A 125 11.69 2.52 19.81
N THR A 126 10.52 2.87 20.34
CA THR A 126 9.91 4.17 20.06
C THR A 126 10.70 5.30 20.70
N GLU A 127 11.23 5.11 21.91
CA GLU A 127 12.15 6.04 22.55
C GLU A 127 13.38 6.31 21.67
N GLU A 128 14.11 5.27 21.27
CA GLU A 128 15.33 5.44 20.44
C GLU A 128 15.01 6.23 19.16
N ILE A 129 14.02 5.77 18.39
CA ILE A 129 13.69 6.43 17.13
C ILE A 129 13.26 7.89 17.38
N TRP A 130 12.45 8.13 18.42
CA TRP A 130 11.87 9.44 18.66
C TRP A 130 12.92 10.48 19.08
N GLN A 131 14.01 10.08 19.75
CA GLN A 131 15.13 10.98 20.05
C GLN A 131 15.71 11.65 18.79
N LYS A 132 15.73 10.93 17.67
CA LYS A 132 16.23 11.44 16.37
C LYS A 132 15.17 12.23 15.61
N VAL A 133 13.91 11.82 15.75
CA VAL A 133 12.78 12.39 14.99
C VAL A 133 12.27 13.69 15.60
N ALA A 134 12.16 13.78 16.92
CA ALA A 134 11.52 14.91 17.60
C ALA A 134 12.15 16.28 17.30
N PRO A 135 13.50 16.43 17.28
CA PRO A 135 14.14 17.71 16.94
C PRO A 135 13.76 18.22 15.55
N LEU A 136 13.59 17.31 14.58
CA LEU A 136 13.23 17.62 13.19
C LEU A 136 11.76 18.06 13.03
N THR A 137 10.95 17.98 14.09
CA THR A 137 9.56 18.47 14.09
C THR A 137 9.39 19.86 14.70
N GLY A 138 10.42 20.37 15.38
CA GLY A 138 10.37 21.62 16.14
C GLY A 138 9.54 21.52 17.42
N ARG A 139 9.15 20.30 17.85
CA ARG A 139 8.45 20.06 19.12
C ARG A 139 9.37 20.22 20.32
N ILE A 140 10.66 19.94 20.15
CA ILE A 140 11.68 19.99 21.19
C ILE A 140 12.85 20.75 20.62
N ALA A 141 13.39 21.68 21.41
CA ALA A 141 14.64 22.34 21.06
C ALA A 141 15.75 21.28 21.00
N ALA A 142 16.68 21.41 20.05
CA ALA A 142 17.90 20.62 20.08
C ALA A 142 18.76 21.06 21.29
N SER A 143 18.40 20.63 22.49
CA SER A 143 19.11 20.96 23.73
C SER A 143 19.04 19.79 24.71
N ASP A 144 20.16 19.55 25.38
CA ASP A 144 20.49 18.37 26.19
C ASP A 144 19.69 18.17 27.50
N ASP A 145 18.54 18.82 27.70
CA ASP A 145 17.85 18.78 29.00
C ASP A 145 16.65 17.80 29.06
N ILE A 146 16.63 17.07 30.17
CA ILE A 146 15.99 15.80 30.53
C ILE A 146 14.44 15.81 30.60
N ARG A 147 13.77 16.76 29.92
CA ARG A 147 12.36 16.59 29.47
C ARG A 147 12.26 15.75 28.18
N SER A 148 13.38 15.10 27.86
CA SER A 148 13.72 14.54 26.57
C SER A 148 13.21 13.13 26.36
N SER A 149 12.43 12.51 27.26
CA SER A 149 11.86 11.19 26.97
C SER A 149 10.50 11.31 26.29
N ILE A 150 10.25 10.45 25.31
CA ILE A 150 8.93 10.34 24.65
C ILE A 150 7.82 10.04 25.67
N MET A 151 8.14 9.35 26.78
CA MET A 151 7.20 8.99 27.85
C MET A 151 6.58 10.20 28.55
N GLN A 152 7.29 11.34 28.58
CA GLN A 152 6.83 12.56 29.24
C GLN A 152 6.09 13.52 28.29
N GLN A 153 5.94 13.14 27.02
CA GLN A 153 5.32 13.99 26.01
C GLN A 153 3.80 13.90 26.05
N PRO A 154 3.09 14.99 25.70
CA PRO A 154 1.64 14.95 25.57
C PRO A 154 1.21 13.85 24.61
N PHE A 155 0.19 13.08 24.99
CA PHE A 155 -0.35 12.06 24.10
C PHE A 155 -0.98 12.70 22.85
N PRO A 156 -0.83 12.13 21.64
CA PRO A 156 -1.42 12.69 20.43
C PRO A 156 -2.95 12.71 20.49
N THR A 157 -3.56 13.88 20.36
CA THR A 157 -5.02 14.04 20.40
C THR A 157 -5.63 14.18 19.01
N PHE A 158 -6.85 13.64 18.86
CA PHE A 158 -7.69 13.81 17.68
C PHE A 158 -7.99 15.30 17.44
N ARG A 159 -8.01 15.70 16.16
CA ARG A 159 -8.35 17.06 15.74
C ARG A 159 -9.29 17.00 14.53
N ALA A 160 -10.59 17.17 14.76
CA ALA A 160 -11.61 17.13 13.71
C ALA A 160 -11.31 18.03 12.48
N PRO A 161 -10.78 19.26 12.63
CA PRO A 161 -10.47 20.10 11.47
C PRO A 161 -9.34 19.58 10.56
N LEU A 162 -8.60 18.55 10.99
CA LEU A 162 -7.54 17.93 10.19
C LEU A 162 -8.04 16.65 9.48
N VAL A 163 -9.31 16.27 9.65
CA VAL A 163 -9.95 15.22 8.87
C VAL A 163 -10.37 15.79 7.51
N ASP A 164 -10.02 15.07 6.46
CA ASP A 164 -10.18 15.47 5.07
C ASP A 164 -10.78 14.31 4.26
N GLU A 165 -12.10 14.12 4.41
CA GLU A 165 -12.84 13.02 3.76
C GLU A 165 -12.77 13.10 2.23
N ALA A 166 -12.62 14.30 1.67
CA ALA A 166 -12.43 14.49 0.24
C ALA A 166 -11.07 13.93 -0.22
N ALA A 167 -9.99 14.23 0.50
CA ALA A 167 -8.68 13.64 0.23
C ALA A 167 -8.69 12.11 0.42
N GLU A 168 -9.42 11.59 1.40
CA GLU A 168 -9.57 10.14 1.58
C GLU A 168 -10.28 9.47 0.40
N THR A 169 -11.40 10.04 -0.04
CA THR A 169 -12.16 9.52 -1.19
C THR A 169 -11.35 9.58 -2.48
N GLU A 170 -10.67 10.71 -2.74
CA GLU A 170 -9.84 10.89 -3.92
C GLU A 170 -8.61 9.97 -3.92
N MET A 171 -7.97 9.78 -2.76
CA MET A 171 -6.83 8.87 -2.63
C MET A 171 -7.27 7.40 -2.78
N GLN A 172 -8.46 7.04 -2.31
CA GLN A 172 -8.98 5.68 -2.49
C GLN A 172 -9.14 5.32 -3.97
N TRP A 173 -9.57 6.26 -4.82
CA TRP A 173 -9.61 6.06 -6.26
C TRP A 173 -8.21 5.77 -6.83
N VAL A 174 -7.20 6.56 -6.43
CA VAL A 174 -5.80 6.37 -6.87
C VAL A 174 -5.28 5.00 -6.44
N MET A 175 -5.56 4.58 -5.21
CA MET A 175 -5.16 3.26 -4.71
C MET A 175 -5.82 2.12 -5.48
N GLN A 176 -7.13 2.21 -5.74
CA GLN A 176 -7.86 1.20 -6.50
C GLN A 176 -7.33 1.09 -7.94
N PHE A 177 -7.00 2.21 -8.57
CA PHE A 177 -6.37 2.23 -9.89
C PHE A 177 -5.03 1.50 -9.90
N ILE A 178 -4.14 1.85 -8.97
CA ILE A 178 -2.81 1.23 -8.84
C ILE A 178 -2.92 -0.27 -8.56
N LEU A 179 -3.82 -0.66 -7.65
CA LEU A 179 -4.06 -2.07 -7.33
C LEU A 179 -4.63 -2.84 -8.52
N GLY A 180 -5.54 -2.24 -9.31
CA GLY A 180 -6.08 -2.85 -10.52
C GLY A 180 -4.98 -3.19 -11.54
N ILE A 181 -4.06 -2.25 -11.79
CA ILE A 181 -2.92 -2.49 -12.68
C ILE A 181 -1.97 -3.55 -12.11
N ARG A 182 -1.64 -3.48 -10.82
CA ARG A 182 -0.76 -4.47 -10.18
C ARG A 182 -1.37 -5.87 -10.22
N LYS A 183 -2.69 -5.98 -10.04
CA LYS A 183 -3.44 -7.23 -10.17
C LYS A 183 -3.32 -7.80 -11.58
N ILE A 184 -3.60 -6.99 -12.61
CA ILE A 184 -3.43 -7.41 -14.01
C ILE A 184 -1.99 -7.87 -14.26
N LYS A 185 -0.98 -7.12 -13.80
CA LYS A 185 0.42 -7.50 -13.99
C LYS A 185 0.76 -8.84 -13.33
N GLY A 186 0.28 -9.08 -12.12
CA GLY A 186 0.48 -10.33 -11.40
C GLY A 186 -0.20 -11.51 -12.10
N GLU A 187 -1.47 -11.34 -12.50
CA GLU A 187 -2.23 -12.37 -13.21
C GLU A 187 -1.57 -12.69 -14.56
N MET A 188 -1.18 -11.67 -15.31
CA MET A 188 -0.63 -11.82 -16.67
C MET A 188 0.89 -12.05 -16.69
N ASN A 189 1.51 -12.30 -15.52
CA ASN A 189 2.94 -12.52 -15.36
C ASN A 189 3.83 -11.42 -15.98
N ILE A 190 3.33 -10.18 -15.99
CA ILE A 190 4.05 -9.00 -16.46
C ILE A 190 4.93 -8.49 -15.31
N ALA A 191 6.22 -8.28 -15.59
CA ALA A 191 7.15 -7.80 -14.57
C ALA A 191 6.65 -6.50 -13.90
N PRO A 192 6.66 -6.39 -12.56
CA PRO A 192 6.09 -5.22 -11.86
C PRO A 192 6.65 -3.88 -12.33
N GLY A 193 7.94 -3.84 -12.68
CA GLY A 193 8.65 -2.66 -13.18
C GLY A 193 8.41 -2.31 -14.65
N LYS A 194 7.82 -3.20 -15.46
CA LYS A 194 7.60 -2.97 -16.90
C LYS A 194 6.51 -1.91 -17.08
N PRO A 195 6.79 -0.79 -17.78
CA PRO A 195 5.76 0.17 -18.16
C PRO A 195 4.67 -0.49 -19.01
N VAL A 196 3.41 -0.08 -18.82
CA VAL A 196 2.28 -0.61 -19.59
C VAL A 196 1.38 0.51 -20.11
N PRO A 197 0.89 0.43 -21.36
CA PRO A 197 -0.17 1.31 -21.83
C PRO A 197 -1.48 0.95 -21.11
N VAL A 198 -2.26 1.98 -20.77
CA VAL A 198 -3.55 1.83 -20.09
C VAL A 198 -4.63 2.53 -20.90
N LEU A 199 -5.73 1.81 -21.13
CA LEU A 199 -6.95 2.37 -21.72
C LEU A 199 -8.05 2.40 -20.66
N LEU A 200 -8.80 3.50 -20.61
CA LEU A 200 -9.93 3.67 -19.70
C LEU A 200 -11.24 3.57 -20.49
N ALA A 201 -12.03 2.55 -20.18
CA ALA A 201 -13.39 2.39 -20.72
C ALA A 201 -14.42 2.65 -19.61
N ASP A 202 -15.63 3.05 -20.01
CA ASP A 202 -16.76 3.31 -19.10
C ASP A 202 -16.43 4.34 -17.98
N SER A 203 -15.45 5.23 -18.20
CA SER A 203 -15.02 6.25 -17.24
C SER A 203 -15.93 7.49 -17.27
N ASN A 204 -16.36 7.96 -16.11
CA ASN A 204 -17.08 9.23 -15.97
C ASN A 204 -16.10 10.45 -15.96
N ASP A 205 -16.64 11.67 -15.90
CA ASP A 205 -15.82 12.89 -15.92
C ASP A 205 -14.84 12.97 -14.75
N GLN A 206 -15.24 12.53 -13.55
CA GLN A 206 -14.38 12.54 -12.37
C GLN A 206 -13.22 11.56 -12.52
N ASP A 207 -13.44 10.39 -13.11
CA ASP A 207 -12.39 9.42 -13.41
C ASP A 207 -11.34 10.02 -14.37
N ARG A 208 -11.81 10.71 -15.41
CA ARG A 208 -10.95 11.38 -16.41
C ARG A 208 -10.13 12.49 -15.76
N VAL A 209 -10.75 13.30 -14.91
CA VAL A 209 -10.08 14.34 -14.12
C VAL A 209 -9.04 13.73 -13.19
N ASN A 210 -9.38 12.67 -12.45
CA ASN A 210 -8.47 12.02 -11.51
C ASN A 210 -7.28 11.38 -12.23
N ALA A 211 -7.49 10.73 -13.37
CA ALA A 211 -6.44 10.11 -14.18
C ALA A 211 -5.42 11.14 -14.68
N GLY A 212 -5.89 12.33 -15.10
CA GLY A 212 -5.02 13.43 -15.50
C GLY A 212 -4.30 14.08 -14.30
N LYS A 213 -5.05 14.42 -13.25
CA LYS A 213 -4.55 15.14 -12.08
C LYS A 213 -3.49 14.35 -11.29
N HIS A 214 -3.67 13.03 -11.16
CA HIS A 214 -2.82 12.17 -10.32
C HIS A 214 -1.78 11.38 -11.10
N ARG A 215 -1.51 11.78 -12.35
CA ARG A 215 -0.65 11.05 -13.28
C ARG A 215 0.72 10.68 -12.70
N ALA A 216 1.32 11.58 -11.92
CA ALA A 216 2.61 11.33 -11.26
C ALA A 216 2.58 10.12 -10.28
N PHE A 217 1.49 9.93 -9.53
CA PHE A 217 1.34 8.76 -8.66
C PHE A 217 1.13 7.49 -9.49
N LEU A 218 0.28 7.57 -10.52
CA LEU A 218 -0.05 6.43 -11.37
C LEU A 218 1.19 5.92 -12.13
N ASP A 219 1.93 6.82 -12.77
CA ASP A 219 3.16 6.48 -13.51
C ASP A 219 4.23 5.88 -12.60
N PHE A 220 4.41 6.41 -11.39
CA PHE A 220 5.44 5.92 -10.49
C PHE A 220 5.08 4.58 -9.85
N LEU A 221 3.88 4.45 -9.27
CA LEU A 221 3.50 3.28 -8.46
C LEU A 221 2.88 2.14 -9.26
N ALA A 222 2.19 2.44 -10.37
CA ALA A 222 1.61 1.43 -11.26
C ALA A 222 2.48 1.15 -12.50
N ARG A 223 3.49 2.00 -12.76
CA ARG A 223 4.35 1.95 -13.97
C ARG A 223 3.49 2.01 -15.23
N THR A 224 2.72 3.08 -15.36
CA THR A 224 1.96 3.39 -16.58
C THR A 224 2.87 4.10 -17.59
N GLU A 225 2.74 3.71 -18.86
CA GLU A 225 3.39 4.35 -20.00
C GLU A 225 2.48 5.46 -20.57
N SER A 226 1.23 5.11 -20.82
CA SER A 226 0.18 6.02 -21.29
C SER A 226 -1.13 5.72 -20.57
N ILE A 227 -2.00 6.72 -20.51
CA ILE A 227 -3.37 6.58 -20.06
C ILE A 227 -4.22 7.28 -21.12
N THR A 228 -4.99 6.50 -21.87
CA THR A 228 -5.86 6.99 -22.93
C THR A 228 -7.30 6.63 -22.60
N VAL A 229 -8.23 7.56 -22.80
CA VAL A 229 -9.64 7.29 -22.55
C VAL A 229 -10.29 6.86 -23.85
N LEU A 230 -11.06 5.77 -23.80
CA LEU A 230 -11.82 5.26 -24.94
C LEU A 230 -13.14 6.03 -25.09
N GLU A 231 -13.58 6.11 -26.34
CA GLU A 231 -14.89 6.68 -26.68
C GLU A 231 -16.02 5.74 -26.20
N PRO A 232 -17.21 6.27 -25.86
CA PRO A 232 -18.34 5.45 -25.47
C PRO A 232 -18.67 4.37 -26.52
N GLY A 233 -18.69 3.11 -26.10
CA GLY A 233 -18.97 1.96 -26.97
C GLY A 233 -17.76 1.39 -27.70
N ASP A 234 -16.58 1.99 -27.58
CA ASP A 234 -15.32 1.38 -28.03
C ASP A 234 -14.86 0.33 -27.02
N ALA A 235 -14.76 -0.92 -27.47
CA ALA A 235 -14.28 -2.02 -26.64
C ALA A 235 -12.74 -2.02 -26.47
N GLY A 236 -12.03 -1.27 -27.31
CA GLY A 236 -10.58 -1.31 -27.40
C GLY A 236 -10.05 -2.64 -27.98
N PRO A 237 -8.72 -2.78 -28.09
CA PRO A 237 -8.08 -4.05 -28.44
C PRO A 237 -8.21 -5.07 -27.31
N GLU A 238 -7.89 -6.34 -27.61
CA GLU A 238 -7.90 -7.40 -26.62
C GLU A 238 -6.96 -7.08 -25.44
N SER A 239 -7.55 -7.02 -24.25
CA SER A 239 -6.92 -6.44 -23.07
C SER A 239 -7.26 -7.23 -21.81
N ALA A 240 -6.32 -7.30 -20.87
CA ALA A 240 -6.65 -7.68 -19.51
C ALA A 240 -7.39 -6.53 -18.82
N THR A 241 -8.40 -6.85 -18.02
CA THR A 241 -9.34 -5.88 -17.46
C THR A 241 -9.36 -5.91 -15.93
N ALA A 242 -9.38 -4.74 -15.30
CA ALA A 242 -9.69 -4.54 -13.90
C ALA A 242 -10.78 -3.48 -13.73
N LEU A 243 -11.61 -3.60 -12.69
CA LEU A 243 -12.70 -2.67 -12.40
C LEU A 243 -12.32 -1.70 -11.27
N VAL A 244 -12.66 -0.43 -11.46
CA VAL A 244 -12.60 0.63 -10.43
C VAL A 244 -13.95 1.34 -10.43
N GLY A 245 -14.83 0.94 -9.52
CA GLY A 245 -16.25 1.31 -9.60
C GLY A 245 -16.86 0.78 -10.90
N ASN A 246 -17.39 1.69 -11.72
CA ASN A 246 -17.95 1.37 -13.04
C ASN A 246 -16.91 1.49 -14.17
N MET A 247 -15.76 2.11 -13.92
CA MET A 247 -14.69 2.26 -14.90
C MET A 247 -13.93 0.95 -15.07
N LYS A 248 -13.56 0.64 -16.31
CA LYS A 248 -12.65 -0.45 -16.66
C LYS A 248 -11.26 0.10 -16.98
N ILE A 249 -10.26 -0.47 -16.31
CA ILE A 249 -8.85 -0.34 -16.66
C ILE A 249 -8.51 -1.49 -17.60
N LEU A 250 -8.06 -1.17 -18.80
CA LEU A 250 -7.68 -2.13 -19.83
C LEU A 250 -6.18 -2.00 -20.10
N ILE A 251 -5.47 -3.13 -20.10
CA ILE A 251 -4.06 -3.20 -20.52
C ILE A 251 -3.99 -4.06 -21.79
N PRO A 252 -3.73 -3.47 -22.96
CA PRO A 252 -3.52 -4.19 -24.20
C PRO A 252 -2.35 -5.16 -24.06
N LEU A 253 -2.59 -6.44 -24.37
CA LEU A 253 -1.60 -7.49 -24.09
C LEU A 253 -0.60 -7.69 -25.24
N ALA A 254 -0.92 -7.20 -26.42
CA ALA A 254 -0.04 -7.24 -27.59
C ALA A 254 1.32 -6.60 -27.27
N GLY A 255 2.40 -7.34 -27.48
CA GLY A 255 3.78 -6.90 -27.21
C GLY A 255 4.18 -6.86 -25.73
N LEU A 256 3.26 -7.11 -24.79
CA LEU A 256 3.59 -7.18 -23.36
C LEU A 256 3.97 -8.59 -22.92
N ILE A 257 3.44 -9.61 -23.58
CA ILE A 257 3.59 -11.03 -23.22
C ILE A 257 4.09 -11.82 -24.43
N ASP A 258 4.98 -12.77 -24.18
CA ASP A 258 5.32 -13.83 -25.14
C ASP A 258 4.31 -14.97 -24.97
N LYS A 259 3.37 -15.06 -25.92
CA LYS A 259 2.25 -16.01 -25.86
C LYS A 259 2.73 -17.45 -25.74
N ASP A 260 3.72 -17.85 -26.54
CA ASP A 260 4.20 -19.23 -26.58
C ASP A 260 4.96 -19.58 -25.29
N ALA A 261 5.79 -18.66 -24.81
CA ALA A 261 6.49 -18.85 -23.53
C ALA A 261 5.52 -18.90 -22.34
N GLU A 262 4.46 -18.09 -22.34
CA GLU A 262 3.48 -18.05 -21.27
C GLU A 262 2.57 -19.29 -21.29
N LEU A 263 2.13 -19.77 -22.46
CA LEU A 263 1.40 -21.04 -22.57
C LEU A 263 2.26 -22.22 -22.10
N ALA A 264 3.53 -22.28 -22.50
CA ALA A 264 4.43 -23.34 -22.05
C ALA A 264 4.66 -23.31 -20.53
N ARG A 265 4.72 -22.11 -19.93
CA ARG A 265 4.80 -21.93 -18.48
C ARG A 265 3.53 -22.41 -17.78
N LEU A 266 2.37 -22.00 -18.27
CA LEU A 266 1.07 -22.38 -17.73
C LEU A 266 0.85 -23.89 -17.83
N ASP A 267 1.13 -24.50 -18.98
CA ASP A 267 1.01 -25.96 -19.17
C ASP A 267 1.87 -26.74 -18.17
N LYS A 268 3.10 -26.28 -17.91
CA LYS A 268 3.98 -26.89 -16.91
C LYS A 268 3.42 -26.76 -15.49
N GLU A 269 2.85 -25.60 -15.14
CA GLU A 269 2.31 -25.36 -13.81
C GLU A 269 0.98 -26.11 -13.58
N ILE A 270 0.11 -26.13 -14.59
CA ILE A 270 -1.11 -26.93 -14.67
C ILE A 270 -0.76 -28.42 -14.48
N GLY A 271 0.21 -28.93 -15.23
CA GLY A 271 0.64 -30.33 -15.10
C GLY A 271 1.17 -30.67 -13.70
N ARG A 272 1.90 -29.76 -13.07
CA ARG A 272 2.35 -29.92 -11.67
C ARG A 272 1.17 -29.96 -10.69
N LEU A 273 0.21 -29.04 -10.82
CA LEU A 273 -0.97 -29.00 -9.94
C LEU A 273 -1.84 -30.23 -10.13
N GLN A 274 -2.03 -30.71 -11.36
CA GLN A 274 -2.75 -31.95 -11.64
C GLN A 274 -2.12 -33.16 -10.93
N GLN A 275 -0.79 -33.29 -10.97
CA GLN A 275 -0.08 -34.36 -10.22
C GLN A 275 -0.22 -34.21 -8.71
N ASP A 276 -0.17 -32.98 -8.19
CA ASP A 276 -0.36 -32.69 -6.76
C ASP A 276 -1.79 -33.00 -6.27
N ILE A 277 -2.80 -32.65 -7.08
CA ILE A 277 -4.20 -32.98 -6.85
C ILE A 277 -4.40 -34.50 -6.87
N GLU A 278 -3.84 -35.20 -7.84
CA GLU A 278 -3.93 -36.66 -7.93
C GLU A 278 -3.30 -37.32 -6.69
N ARG A 279 -2.10 -36.90 -6.29
CA ARG A 279 -1.39 -37.43 -5.12
C ARG A 279 -2.16 -37.18 -3.82
N THR A 280 -2.66 -35.96 -3.63
CA THR A 280 -3.39 -35.56 -2.41
C THR A 280 -4.77 -36.22 -2.36
N GLY A 281 -5.45 -36.31 -3.51
CA GLY A 281 -6.71 -37.02 -3.67
C GLY A 281 -6.59 -38.51 -3.33
N LYS A 282 -5.56 -39.21 -3.86
CA LYS A 282 -5.30 -40.61 -3.51
C LYS A 282 -5.03 -40.80 -2.01
N LYS A 283 -4.33 -39.87 -1.38
CA LYS A 283 -4.06 -39.89 0.07
C LYS A 283 -5.35 -39.75 0.89
N LEU A 284 -6.25 -38.86 0.49
CA LEU A 284 -7.54 -38.63 1.13
C LEU A 284 -8.59 -39.72 0.83
N GLN A 285 -8.46 -40.45 -0.28
CA GLN A 285 -9.30 -41.61 -0.61
C GLN A 285 -8.90 -42.89 0.15
N ASN A 286 -7.71 -42.93 0.76
CA ASN A 286 -7.24 -44.09 1.51
C ASN A 286 -7.89 -44.13 2.91
N PRO A 287 -8.78 -45.10 3.21
CA PRO A 287 -9.45 -45.18 4.52
C PRO A 287 -8.47 -45.31 5.68
N SER A 288 -7.36 -46.04 5.49
CA SER A 288 -6.34 -46.16 6.52
C SER A 288 -5.62 -44.84 6.85
N PHE A 289 -5.66 -43.83 5.97
CA PHE A 289 -5.11 -42.51 6.27
C PHE A 289 -6.16 -41.65 6.98
N VAL A 290 -7.39 -41.61 6.47
CA VAL A 290 -8.49 -40.81 7.03
C VAL A 290 -8.84 -41.27 8.45
N ASP A 291 -8.84 -42.58 8.69
CA ASP A 291 -9.28 -43.14 9.97
C ASP A 291 -8.18 -43.14 11.04
N LYS A 292 -6.89 -43.08 10.65
CA LYS A 292 -5.75 -43.19 11.57
C LYS A 292 -4.98 -41.88 11.78
N ALA A 293 -5.08 -40.93 10.86
CA ALA A 293 -4.38 -39.65 10.99
C ALA A 293 -5.15 -38.70 11.92
N PRO A 294 -4.45 -37.80 12.64
CA PRO A 294 -5.12 -36.74 13.41
C PRO A 294 -6.01 -35.86 12.52
N GLU A 295 -7.18 -35.47 13.02
CA GLU A 295 -8.17 -34.68 12.27
C GLU A 295 -7.58 -33.39 11.68
N ALA A 296 -6.72 -32.69 12.44
CA ALA A 296 -6.04 -31.49 11.96
C ALA A 296 -5.13 -31.74 10.75
N VAL A 297 -4.54 -32.94 10.63
CA VAL A 297 -3.71 -33.33 9.49
C VAL A 297 -4.58 -33.66 8.28
N VAL A 298 -5.70 -34.35 8.50
CA VAL A 298 -6.67 -34.66 7.43
C VAL A 298 -7.29 -33.37 6.88
N GLN A 299 -7.69 -32.44 7.75
CA GLN A 299 -8.25 -31.16 7.34
C GLN A 299 -7.25 -30.33 6.54
N LYS A 300 -6.00 -30.26 6.99
CA LYS A 300 -4.93 -29.57 6.25
C LYS A 300 -4.72 -30.12 4.84
N GLU A 301 -4.82 -31.43 4.64
CA GLU A 301 -4.72 -32.04 3.30
C GLU A 301 -5.98 -31.76 2.45
N ARG A 302 -7.17 -31.67 3.07
CA ARG A 302 -8.40 -31.24 2.38
C ARG A 302 -8.31 -29.78 1.92
N ASP A 303 -7.91 -28.88 2.81
CA ASP A 303 -7.72 -27.45 2.49
C ASP A 303 -6.70 -27.29 1.36
N LYS A 304 -5.61 -28.08 1.40
CA LYS A 304 -4.59 -28.10 0.36
C LYS A 304 -5.14 -28.59 -0.99
N LEU A 305 -5.98 -29.62 -0.98
CA LEU A 305 -6.62 -30.13 -2.20
C LEU A 305 -7.55 -29.08 -2.81
N GLU A 306 -8.38 -28.43 -1.99
CA GLU A 306 -9.31 -27.38 -2.41
C GLU A 306 -8.55 -26.19 -3.00
N GLN A 307 -7.49 -25.72 -2.33
CA GLN A 307 -6.64 -24.65 -2.84
C GLN A 307 -5.97 -25.02 -4.17
N ALA A 308 -5.48 -26.25 -4.30
CA ALA A 308 -4.85 -26.71 -5.54
C ALA A 308 -5.86 -26.80 -6.69
N GLN A 309 -7.09 -27.24 -6.43
CA GLN A 309 -8.17 -27.31 -7.41
C GLN A 309 -8.62 -25.92 -7.87
N ALA A 310 -8.77 -24.97 -6.93
CA ALA A 310 -9.07 -23.58 -7.26
C ALA A 310 -7.95 -22.96 -8.13
N ALA A 311 -6.70 -23.13 -7.73
CA ALA A 311 -5.55 -22.65 -8.51
C ALA A 311 -5.47 -23.29 -9.91
N LEU A 312 -5.81 -24.58 -10.04
CA LEU A 312 -5.86 -25.26 -11.34
C LEU A 312 -6.94 -24.65 -12.24
N ALA A 313 -8.12 -24.36 -11.69
CA ALA A 313 -9.21 -23.73 -12.44
C ALA A 313 -8.80 -22.33 -12.93
N ASP A 314 -8.17 -21.53 -12.07
CA ASP A 314 -7.69 -20.19 -12.40
C ASP A 314 -6.63 -20.21 -13.51
N LEU A 315 -5.59 -21.07 -13.38
CA LEU A 315 -4.55 -21.20 -14.40
C LEU A 315 -5.09 -21.74 -15.73
N SER A 316 -6.06 -22.64 -15.69
CA SER A 316 -6.70 -23.16 -16.92
C SER A 316 -7.51 -22.07 -17.62
N ALA A 317 -8.29 -21.28 -16.87
CA ALA A 317 -9.02 -20.14 -17.42
C ALA A 317 -8.07 -19.07 -17.98
N GLN A 318 -6.93 -18.85 -17.33
CA GLN A 318 -5.88 -17.97 -17.84
C GLN A 318 -5.27 -18.51 -19.14
N ALA A 319 -4.95 -19.80 -19.23
CA ALA A 319 -4.41 -20.39 -20.45
C ALA A 319 -5.35 -20.22 -21.64
N GLU A 320 -6.67 -20.39 -21.45
CA GLU A 320 -7.66 -20.14 -22.50
C GLU A 320 -7.71 -18.68 -22.93
N LYS A 321 -7.61 -17.73 -21.98
CA LYS A 321 -7.49 -16.31 -22.33
C LYS A 321 -6.22 -16.03 -23.15
N ILE A 322 -5.07 -16.58 -22.74
CA ILE A 322 -3.81 -16.40 -23.48
C ILE A 322 -3.90 -17.01 -24.88
N LYS A 323 -4.59 -18.15 -25.05
CA LYS A 323 -4.81 -18.77 -26.37
C LYS A 323 -5.65 -17.90 -27.31
N ALA A 324 -6.57 -17.10 -26.76
CA ALA A 324 -7.45 -16.22 -27.54
C ALA A 324 -6.73 -14.98 -28.10
N LEU A 325 -5.66 -14.52 -27.44
CA LEU A 325 -4.79 -13.38 -27.84
C LEU A 325 -4.04 -13.59 -29.15
#